data_AF-A0A2M7XS76-F1
#
_entry.id   AF-A0A2M7XS76-F1
#
_cell.length_a   1.000
_cell.length_b   1.000
_cell.length_c   1.000
_cell.angle_alpha   90.00
_cell.angle_beta   90.00
_cell.angle_gamma   90.00
#
_symmetry.space_group_name_H-M   'P 1'
#
loop_
_entity.id
_entity.type
_entity.pdbx_description
1 polymer ?
#
loop_
_entity_poly.entity_id
_entity_poly.type
_entity_poly.pdbx_seq_one_letter_code
_entity_poly.pdbx_strand_id
1 'polypeptide(L)'
;MPRAALIKQYQALVESDGATLSFNDDAIAEIARVAFKVNETTENIGARRLHTIMSRLLDEYMFDLPDIVKSKKIRITKKKVTETFKNYIEDQDLSRYIL
;
A
#
# COMPACT_ATOMS: atom_id res chain seq x y z
N MET A 1 -14.43 4.58 12.57
CA MET A 1 -13.20 4.86 11.80
C MET A 1 -13.57 5.06 10.33
N PRO A 2 -13.13 6.12 9.64
CA PRO A 2 -13.56 6.37 8.28
C PRO A 2 -12.90 5.33 7.37
N ARG A 3 -13.70 4.45 6.77
CA ARG A 3 -13.24 3.32 5.91
C ARG A 3 -12.38 3.77 4.72
N ALA A 4 -12.39 5.06 4.37
CA ALA A 4 -11.68 5.64 3.24
C ALA A 4 -10.68 6.76 3.62
N ALA A 5 -10.38 6.99 4.91
CA ALA A 5 -9.47 8.08 5.30
C ALA A 5 -8.04 7.86 4.78
N LEU A 6 -7.54 6.63 4.86
CA LEU A 6 -6.16 6.32 4.50
C LEU A 6 -5.90 6.49 3.00
N ILE A 7 -6.80 5.96 2.16
CA ILE A 7 -6.71 6.10 0.71
C ILE A 7 -6.73 7.59 0.32
N LYS A 8 -7.67 8.36 0.88
CA LYS A 8 -7.77 9.80 0.62
C LYS A 8 -6.51 10.56 1.06
N GLN A 9 -5.90 10.18 2.18
CA GLN A 9 -4.65 10.78 2.66
C GLN A 9 -3.51 10.56 1.67
N TYR A 10 -3.31 9.32 1.20
CA TYR A 10 -2.28 9.03 0.20
C TYR A 10 -2.57 9.66 -1.16
N GLN A 11 -3.84 9.75 -1.55
CA GLN A 11 -4.22 10.48 -2.77
C GLN A 11 -3.85 11.95 -2.69
N ALA A 12 -4.19 12.63 -1.58
CA ALA A 12 -3.84 14.03 -1.35
C ALA A 12 -2.31 14.25 -1.28
N LEU A 13 -1.57 13.32 -0.69
CA LEU A 13 -0.11 13.39 -0.62
C LEU A 13 0.54 13.28 -2.00
N VAL A 14 0.08 12.35 -2.82
CA VAL A 14 0.59 12.22 -4.21
C VAL A 14 0.16 13.42 -5.07
N GLU A 15 -1.01 13.99 -4.79
CA GLU A 15 -1.53 15.18 -5.46
C GLU A 15 -0.69 16.43 -5.16
N SER A 16 -0.18 16.59 -3.92
CA SER A 16 0.72 17.72 -3.61
C SER A 16 2.02 17.69 -4.40
N ASP A 17 2.44 16.52 -4.86
CA ASP A 17 3.63 16.32 -5.71
C ASP A 17 3.31 16.40 -7.21
N GLY A 18 2.07 16.75 -7.57
CA GLY A 18 1.65 16.94 -8.96
C GLY A 18 1.37 15.64 -9.71
N ALA A 19 1.13 14.54 -9.01
CA ALA A 19 0.70 13.26 -9.56
C ALA A 19 -0.73 12.91 -9.12
N THR A 20 -1.31 11.87 -9.70
CA THR A 20 -2.63 11.37 -9.30
C THR A 20 -2.54 9.91 -8.91
N LEU A 21 -3.21 9.54 -7.82
CA LEU A 21 -3.26 8.18 -7.31
C LEU A 21 -4.69 7.63 -7.35
N SER A 22 -4.86 6.44 -7.90
CA SER A 22 -6.14 5.74 -7.95
C SER A 22 -5.96 4.26 -7.59
N PHE A 23 -7.01 3.69 -7.00
CA PHE A 23 -7.07 2.28 -6.63
C PHE A 23 -8.26 1.64 -7.33
N ASN A 24 -8.06 0.46 -7.88
CA ASN A 24 -9.19 -0.39 -8.25
C ASN A 24 -9.79 -1.02 -6.99
N ASP A 25 -11.07 -1.39 -7.06
CA ASP A 25 -11.77 -2.06 -5.94
C ASP A 25 -11.09 -3.38 -5.54
N ASP A 26 -10.57 -4.12 -6.53
CA ASP A 26 -9.82 -5.36 -6.30
C ASP A 26 -8.50 -5.13 -5.55
N ALA A 27 -7.84 -3.98 -5.78
CA ALA A 27 -6.64 -3.58 -5.06
C ALA A 27 -6.95 -3.25 -3.60
N ILE A 28 -8.05 -2.54 -3.34
CA ILE A 28 -8.48 -2.21 -1.98
C ILE A 28 -8.79 -3.49 -1.19
N ALA A 29 -9.51 -4.43 -1.80
CA ALA A 29 -9.80 -5.72 -1.19
C ALA A 29 -8.51 -6.52 -0.92
N GLU A 30 -7.56 -6.51 -1.85
CA GLU A 30 -6.28 -7.20 -1.67
C GLU A 30 -5.43 -6.58 -0.57
N ILE A 31 -5.37 -5.24 -0.46
CA ILE A 31 -4.68 -4.54 0.63
C ILE A 31 -5.25 -4.96 1.99
N ALA A 32 -6.58 -5.01 2.12
CA ALA A 32 -7.23 -5.47 3.34
C ALA A 32 -6.90 -6.94 3.66
N ARG A 33 -6.89 -7.81 2.64
CA ARG A 33 -6.52 -9.22 2.78
C ARG A 33 -5.09 -9.39 3.26
N VAL A 34 -4.14 -8.67 2.67
CA VAL A 34 -2.72 -8.72 3.06
C VAL A 34 -2.55 -8.21 4.49
N ALA A 35 -3.15 -7.08 4.84
CA ALA A 35 -3.06 -6.54 6.21
C ALA A 35 -3.64 -7.51 7.25
N PHE A 36 -4.77 -8.16 6.94
CA PHE A 36 -5.32 -9.20 7.80
C PHE A 36 -4.36 -10.39 7.94
N LYS A 37 -3.82 -10.89 6.82
CA LYS A 37 -2.91 -12.04 6.84
C LYS A 37 -1.65 -11.76 7.65
N VAL A 38 -1.05 -10.58 7.49
CA VAL A 38 0.14 -10.19 8.26
C VAL A 38 -0.18 -10.12 9.75
N ASN A 39 -1.34 -9.57 10.13
CA ASN A 39 -1.78 -9.57 11.54
C ASN A 39 -1.99 -10.99 12.11
N GLU A 40 -2.31 -12.00 11.29
CA GLU A 40 -2.41 -13.39 11.74
C GLU A 40 -1.06 -14.07 11.92
N THR A 41 -0.07 -13.71 11.10
CA THR A 41 1.24 -14.38 11.09
C THR A 41 2.29 -13.66 11.93
N THR A 42 2.06 -12.40 12.27
CA THR A 42 2.93 -11.58 13.13
C THR A 42 2.12 -10.97 14.28
N GLU A 43 2.61 -9.88 14.88
CA GLU A 43 1.86 -9.19 15.92
C GLU A 43 0.62 -8.50 15.33
N ASN A 44 -0.55 -8.75 15.92
CA ASN A 44 -1.78 -8.11 15.50
C ASN A 44 -1.87 -6.68 16.04
N ILE A 45 -1.53 -5.70 15.21
CA ILE A 45 -1.64 -4.27 15.54
C ILE A 45 -2.97 -3.64 15.07
N GLY A 46 -3.92 -4.48 14.65
CA GLY A 46 -5.23 -4.09 14.16
C GLY A 46 -5.16 -3.25 12.88
N ALA A 47 -6.02 -2.23 12.79
CA ALA A 47 -6.14 -1.39 11.60
C ALA A 47 -4.88 -0.57 11.28
N ARG A 48 -3.96 -0.40 12.25
CA ARG A 48 -2.67 0.28 12.01
C ARG A 48 -1.83 -0.42 10.95
N ARG A 49 -2.00 -1.73 10.78
CA ARG A 49 -1.33 -2.53 9.74
C ARG A 49 -1.58 -1.98 8.33
N LEU A 50 -2.75 -1.40 8.08
CA LEU A 50 -3.07 -0.80 6.79
C LEU A 50 -2.11 0.35 6.44
N HIS A 51 -1.62 1.11 7.44
CA HIS A 51 -0.64 2.17 7.19
C HIS A 51 0.70 1.60 6.71
N THR A 52 1.21 0.56 7.39
CA THR A 52 2.49 -0.05 7.02
C THR A 52 2.42 -0.66 5.62
N ILE A 53 1.34 -1.39 5.32
CA ILE A 53 1.10 -1.97 3.99
C ILE A 53 1.00 -0.89 2.91
N MET A 54 0.27 0.20 3.17
CA MET A 54 0.12 1.29 2.21
C MET A 54 1.43 2.04 1.96
N SER A 55 2.21 2.33 3.01
CA SER A 55 3.53 2.94 2.86
C SER A 55 4.40 2.07 1.96
N ARG A 56 4.54 0.78 2.30
CA ARG A 56 5.38 -0.15 1.55
C ARG A 56 4.96 -0.31 0.09
N LEU A 57 3.64 -0.31 -0.16
CA LEU A 57 3.08 -0.38 -1.50
C LEU A 57 3.42 0.86 -2.35
N LEU A 58 3.52 2.02 -1.72
CA LEU A 58 3.74 3.30 -2.38
C LEU A 58 5.20 3.75 -2.38
N ASP A 59 6.09 3.15 -1.59
CA ASP A 59 7.52 3.50 -1.47
C ASP A 59 8.19 3.73 -2.84
N GLU A 60 8.07 2.76 -3.75
CA GLU A 60 8.68 2.85 -5.09
C GLU A 60 8.12 4.04 -5.90
N TYR A 61 6.82 4.28 -5.79
CA TYR A 61 6.20 5.41 -6.47
C TYR A 61 6.64 6.73 -5.87
N MET A 62 6.73 6.81 -4.53
CA MET A 62 7.11 8.02 -3.81
C MET A 62 8.59 8.38 -4.01
N PHE A 63 9.47 7.40 -4.15
CA PHE A 63 10.87 7.62 -4.52
C PHE A 63 11.01 8.21 -5.93
N ASP A 64 10.15 7.78 -6.85
CA ASP A 64 10.15 8.21 -8.26
C ASP A 64 9.45 9.56 -8.50
N LEU A 65 8.64 10.06 -7.55
CA LEU A 65 7.86 11.30 -7.71
C LEU A 65 8.72 12.57 -7.88
N PRO A 66 9.82 12.77 -7.12
CA PRO A 66 10.67 13.95 -7.26
C PRO A 66 11.31 14.10 -8.65
N ASP A 67 11.62 12.98 -9.31
CA ASP A 67 12.38 12.95 -10.57
C ASP A 67 11.48 12.93 -11.82
N ILE A 68 10.17 12.71 -11.67
CA ILE A 68 9.27 12.46 -12.80
C ILE A 68 8.22 13.57 -12.96
N VAL A 69 8.24 14.15 -14.16
CA VAL A 69 7.24 15.01 -14.82
C VAL A 69 5.90 15.18 -14.09
N LYS A 70 5.52 16.44 -13.85
CA LYS A 70 4.16 16.86 -13.48
C LYS A 70 3.12 16.09 -14.32
N SER A 71 2.12 15.49 -13.68
CA SER A 71 1.00 14.70 -14.26
C SER A 71 1.15 13.18 -14.35
N LYS A 72 2.02 12.53 -13.56
CA LYS A 72 2.07 11.05 -13.47
C LYS A 72 0.74 10.50 -12.93
N LYS A 73 0.18 9.48 -13.59
CA LYS A 73 -1.02 8.78 -13.14
C LYS A 73 -0.65 7.42 -12.57
N ILE A 74 -0.72 7.27 -11.26
CA ILE A 74 -0.46 6.02 -10.55
C ILE A 74 -1.79 5.30 -10.36
N ARG A 75 -1.88 4.09 -10.90
CA ARG A 75 -3.04 3.21 -10.74
C ARG A 75 -2.62 1.92 -10.07
N ILE A 76 -3.11 1.71 -8.86
CA ILE A 76 -2.87 0.52 -8.08
C ILE A 76 -3.90 -0.55 -8.45
N THR A 77 -3.40 -1.72 -8.81
CA THR A 77 -4.19 -2.91 -9.18
C THR A 77 -3.93 -4.03 -8.19
N LYS A 78 -4.84 -5.02 -8.11
CA LYS A 78 -4.60 -6.24 -7.31
C LYS A 78 -3.27 -6.91 -7.64
N LYS A 79 -2.89 -6.94 -8.93
CA LYS A 79 -1.61 -7.50 -9.37
C LYS A 79 -0.43 -6.81 -8.71
N LYS A 80 -0.40 -5.47 -8.72
CA LYS A 80 0.68 -4.70 -8.08
C LYS A 80 0.76 -4.98 -6.57
N VAL A 81 -0.38 -5.04 -5.88
CA VAL A 81 -0.41 -5.38 -4.45
C VAL A 81 0.16 -6.79 -4.23
N THR A 82 -0.27 -7.77 -5.03
CA THR A 82 0.20 -9.15 -4.90
C THR A 82 1.70 -9.26 -5.16
N GLU A 83 2.22 -8.59 -6.19
CA GLU A 83 3.64 -8.57 -6.53
C GLU A 83 4.49 -7.95 -5.41
N THR A 84 4.08 -6.81 -4.87
CA THR A 84 4.78 -6.16 -3.75
C THR A 84 4.86 -7.06 -2.53
N PHE A 85 3.81 -7.81 -2.23
CA PHE A 85 3.71 -8.62 -1.02
C PHE A 85 3.97 -10.12 -1.21
N LYS A 86 4.29 -10.58 -2.41
CA LYS A 86 4.44 -12.00 -2.75
C LYS A 86 5.42 -12.71 -1.82
N ASN A 87 6.62 -12.14 -1.67
CA ASN A 87 7.68 -12.73 -0.86
C ASN A 87 7.33 -12.74 0.64
N TYR A 88 6.52 -11.79 1.13
CA TYR A 88 6.10 -11.74 2.54
C TYR A 88 5.03 -12.77 2.85
N ILE A 89 4.13 -13.04 1.90
CA ILE A 89 3.08 -14.03 2.04
C ILE A 89 3.68 -15.45 1.96
N GLU A 90 4.71 -15.64 1.14
CA GLU A 90 5.39 -16.92 0.96
C GLU A 90 6.41 -17.21 2.08
N ASP A 91 7.01 -16.19 2.70
CA ASP A 91 8.02 -16.33 3.77
C ASP A 91 7.58 -15.62 5.07
N GLN A 92 7.22 -16.44 6.07
CA GLN A 92 6.75 -15.96 7.37
C GLN A 92 7.83 -15.26 8.20
N ASP A 93 9.11 -15.53 7.97
CA ASP A 93 10.20 -14.90 8.72
C ASP A 93 10.53 -13.51 8.16
N LEU A 94 10.45 -13.31 6.85
CA LEU A 94 10.57 -11.98 6.23
C LEU A 94 9.49 -11.00 6.70
N SER A 95 8.26 -11.50 6.94
CA SER A 95 7.16 -10.69 7.45
C SER A 95 7.41 -10.13 8.85
N ARG A 96 8.23 -10.80 9.68
CA ARG A 96 8.52 -10.38 11.06
C ARG A 96 9.50 -9.22 11.17
N TYR A 97 10.37 -9.03 10.18
CA TYR A 97 11.47 -8.06 10.24
C TYR A 97 11.21 -6.76 9.50
N ILE A 98 10.25 -6.73 8.58
CA ILE A 98 10.04 -5.60 7.66
C ILE A 98 8.70 -4.87 7.90
N LEU A 99 7.72 -5.52 8.55
CA LEU A 99 6.33 -4.99 8.68
C LEU A 99 5.79 -4.96 10.10
#